data_AF-A0A5R8Q8P9-F1
#
_entry.id   AF-A0A5R8Q8P9-F1
#
_cell.length_a   1.000
_cell.length_b   1.000
_cell.length_c   1.000
_cell.angle_alpha   90.00
_cell.angle_beta   90.00
_cell.angle_gamma   90.00
#
_symmetry.space_group_name_H-M   'P 1'
#
loop_
_entity.id
_entity.type
_entity.pdbx_description
1 polymer ?
#
loop_
_entity_poly.entity_id
_entity_poly.type
_entity_poly.pdbx_seq_one_letter_code
_entity_poly.pdbx_strand_id
1 'polypeptide(L)' 'MQFEHNIASARKKAKLSQAVVAKEMKMKLRTYQAKESGERAMSASEGITFSIITNVEAKKIDFRKEAQKNLS' A
#
# COMPACT_ATOMS: atom_id res chain seq x y z
N MET A 1 6.71 18.61 -9.81
CA MET A 1 6.83 17.19 -10.21
C MET A 1 7.86 16.53 -9.29
N GLN A 2 7.44 15.65 -8.38
CA GLN A 2 8.29 14.64 -7.67
C GLN A 2 7.57 13.96 -6.49
N PHE A 3 6.52 14.56 -5.91
CA PHE A 3 5.79 13.96 -4.78
C PHE A 3 4.73 12.91 -5.20
N GLU A 4 4.44 12.79 -6.50
CA GLU A 4 3.78 11.60 -7.06
C GLU A 4 4.77 10.41 -7.06
N HIS A 5 5.24 10.06 -5.87
CA HIS A 5 5.74 8.74 -5.59
C HIS A 5 4.59 7.78 -5.93
N ASN A 6 4.70 7.20 -7.12
CA ASN A 6 3.70 6.40 -7.79
C ASN A 6 2.98 5.46 -6.80
N ILE A 7 1.75 5.81 -6.41
CA ILE A 7 0.91 5.10 -5.43
C ILE A 7 0.84 3.62 -5.81
N ALA A 8 0.75 3.33 -7.11
CA ALA A 8 0.77 1.97 -7.63
C ALA A 8 2.07 1.22 -7.27
N SER A 9 3.22 1.87 -7.30
CA SER A 9 4.51 1.26 -6.96
C SER A 9 4.59 0.92 -5.48
N ALA A 10 4.17 1.82 -4.59
CA ALA A 10 4.14 1.55 -3.15
C ALA A 10 3.21 0.39 -2.80
N ARG A 11 2.01 0.36 -3.39
CA ARG A 11 1.08 -0.77 -3.26
C ARG A 11 1.68 -2.08 -3.77
N LYS A 12 2.31 -2.07 -4.95
CA LYS A 12 2.96 -3.25 -5.56
C LYS A 12 4.09 -3.78 -4.68
N LYS A 13 4.93 -2.90 -4.11
CA LYS A 13 5.98 -3.30 -3.15
C LYS A 13 5.41 -3.96 -1.90
N ALA A 14 4.28 -3.45 -1.41
CA ALA A 14 3.53 -4.04 -0.31
C ALA A 14 2.76 -5.32 -0.70
N LYS A 15 2.77 -5.74 -1.98
CA LYS A 15 2.02 -6.91 -2.49
C LYS A 15 0.51 -6.85 -2.21
N LEU A 16 -0.05 -5.65 -2.09
CA LEU A 16 -1.48 -5.44 -1.85
C LEU A 16 -2.26 -5.36 -3.17
N SER A 17 -3.46 -5.92 -3.17
CA SER A 17 -4.42 -5.68 -4.25
C SER A 17 -5.09 -4.31 -4.08
N GLN A 18 -5.54 -3.70 -5.17
CA GLN A 18 -6.27 -2.42 -5.10
C GLN A 18 -7.53 -2.53 -4.24
N ALA A 19 -8.21 -3.68 -4.26
CA ALA A 19 -9.40 -3.95 -3.46
C ALA A 19 -9.10 -3.96 -1.95
N VAL A 20 -7.97 -4.54 -1.54
CA VAL A 20 -7.55 -4.54 -0.13
C VAL A 20 -7.26 -3.11 0.31
N VAL A 21 -6.47 -2.36 -0.45
CA VAL A 21 -6.16 -0.96 -0.07
C VAL A 21 -7.42 -0.10 -0.01
N ALA A 22 -8.32 -0.21 -0.99
CA ALA A 22 -9.58 0.54 -0.99
C ALA A 22 -10.44 0.20 0.24
N LYS A 23 -10.50 -1.08 0.63
CA LYS A 23 -11.22 -1.54 1.82
C LYS A 23 -10.61 -0.98 3.10
N GLU A 24 -9.29 -1.07 3.27
CA GLU A 24 -8.57 -0.55 4.45
C GLU A 24 -8.71 0.97 4.58
N MET A 25 -8.73 1.69 3.46
CA MET A 25 -8.96 3.13 3.43
C MET A 25 -10.45 3.52 3.53
N LYS A 26 -11.36 2.55 3.68
CA LYS A 26 -12.82 2.75 3.72
C LYS A 26 -13.37 3.56 2.54
N MET A 27 -12.83 3.33 1.34
CA MET A 27 -13.25 4.01 0.11
C MET A 27 -13.70 3.02 -0.98
N LYS A 28 -14.46 3.51 -1.95
CA LYS A 28 -14.87 2.70 -3.10
C LYS A 28 -13.64 2.35 -3.94
N LEU A 29 -13.58 1.12 -4.47
CA LEU A 29 -12.49 0.65 -5.34
C LEU A 29 -12.25 1.60 -6.53
N ARG A 30 -13.31 2.05 -7.21
CA ARG A 30 -13.19 3.01 -8.32
C ARG A 30 -12.57 4.34 -7.88
N THR A 31 -12.90 4.82 -6.69
CA THR A 31 -12.31 6.05 -6.14
C THR A 31 -10.82 5.87 -5.88
N TYR A 32 -10.42 4.72 -5.31
CA TYR A 32 -9.01 4.40 -5.14
C TYR A 32 -8.29 4.30 -6.48
N GLN A 33 -8.89 3.64 -7.48
CA GLN A 33 -8.30 3.48 -8.82
C GLN A 33 -8.06 4.83 -9.51
N ALA A 34 -9.03 5.75 -9.45
CA ALA A 34 -8.87 7.12 -9.97
C ALA A 34 -7.75 7.88 -9.24
N LYS A 35 -7.56 7.61 -7.94
CA LYS A 35 -6.47 8.22 -7.16
C LYS A 35 -5.11 7.60 -7.47
N GLU A 36 -5.06 6.29 -7.68
CA GLU A 36 -3.84 5.57 -8.06
C GLU A 36 -3.38 5.91 -9.49
N SER A 37 -4.32 6.18 -10.41
CA SER A 37 -4.01 6.57 -11.80
C SER A 37 -3.65 8.05 -11.98
N GLY A 38 -3.79 8.86 -10.93
CA GLY A 38 -3.59 10.31 -11.00
C GLY A 38 -4.78 11.10 -11.57
N GLU A 39 -5.90 10.43 -11.91
CA GLU A 39 -7.14 11.09 -12.34
C GLU A 39 -7.74 11.96 -11.20
N ARG A 40 -7.48 11.59 -9.94
CA ARG A 40 -7.84 12.37 -8.75
C ARG A 40 -6.69 12.46 -7.77
N ALA A 41 -6.51 13.60 -7.14
CA ALA A 41 -5.56 13.73 -6.04
C ALA A 41 -6.04 12.97 -4.79
N MET A 42 -5.10 12.33 -4.08
CA MET A 42 -5.31 11.98 -2.66
C MET A 42 -5.22 13.24 -1.82
N SER A 43 -6.09 13.35 -0.82
CA SER A 43 -5.90 14.32 0.26
C SER A 43 -4.70 13.92 1.13
N ALA A 44 -4.20 14.87 1.93
CA ALA A 44 -3.08 14.60 2.85
C ALA A 44 -3.38 13.47 3.84
N SER A 45 -4.60 13.44 4.39
CA SER A 45 -5.04 12.38 5.32
C SER A 45 -5.07 11.01 4.65
N GLU A 46 -5.56 10.92 3.42
CA GLU A 46 -5.55 9.68 2.64
C GLU A 46 -4.13 9.22 2.29
N GLY A 47 -3.22 10.15 1.97
CA GLY A 47 -1.81 9.84 1.75
C GLY A 47 -1.13 9.25 3.00
N ILE A 48 -1.46 9.77 4.18
CA ILE A 48 -0.99 9.24 5.48
C ILE A 48 -1.54 7.82 5.70
N THR A 49 -2.86 7.63 5.56
CA THR A 49 -3.49 6.32 5.73
C THR A 49 -2.90 5.28 4.76
N PHE A 50 -2.74 5.64 3.49
CA PHE A 50 -2.11 4.79 2.48
C PHE A 50 -0.67 4.39 2.86
N SER A 51 0.12 5.34 3.36
CA SER A 51 1.50 5.10 3.79
C SER A 51 1.58 4.15 4.98
N ILE A 52 0.64 4.25 5.92
CA ILE A 52 0.55 3.31 7.05
C ILE A 52 0.23 1.91 6.55
N ILE A 53 -0.84 1.76 5.75
CA ILE A 53 -1.28 0.46 5.21
C ILE A 53 -0.13 -0.23 4.44
N THR A 54 0.51 0.50 3.52
CA THR A 54 1.57 -0.07 2.69
C THR A 54 2.84 -0.39 3.47
N ASN A 55 3.23 0.43 4.45
CA ASN A 55 4.40 0.14 5.28
C ASN A 55 4.17 -1.03 6.25
N VAL A 56 2.97 -1.14 6.84
CA VAL A 56 2.62 -2.27 7.72
C VAL A 56 2.71 -3.57 6.95
N GLU A 57 2.12 -3.63 5.75
CA GLU A 57 2.18 -4.84 4.93
C GLU A 57 3.61 -5.14 4.44
N ALA A 58 4.36 -4.12 3.99
CA ALA A 58 5.74 -4.30 3.52
C ALA A 58 6.69 -4.77 4.64
N LYS A 59 6.39 -4.46 5.90
CA LYS A 59 7.15 -4.89 7.08
C LYS A 59 6.63 -6.18 7.70
N LYS A 60 5.59 -6.84 7.16
CA LYS A 60 5.17 -8.15 7.68
C LYS A 60 6.34 -9.13 7.57
N ILE A 61 6.94 -9.40 8.72
CA ILE A 61 8.03 -10.35 8.88
C ILE A 61 7.44 -11.75 8.66
N ASP A 62 8.00 -12.47 7.70
CA ASP A 62 7.68 -13.86 7.47
C ASP A 62 8.45 -14.71 8.49
N PHE A 63 7.83 -14.94 9.65
CA PHE A 63 8.41 -15.74 10.73
C PHE A 63 8.83 -17.15 10.30
N ARG A 64 8.24 -17.71 9.22
CA ARG A 64 8.65 -19.03 8.70
C ARG A 64 10.03 -19.00 8.04
N LYS A 65 10.37 -17.89 7.37
CA LYS A 65 11.70 -17.71 6.77
C LYS A 65 12.78 -17.42 7.80
N GLU A 66 12.45 -16.67 8.85
CA GLU A 66 13.37 -16.46 9.97
C GLU A 66 13.64 -17.75 10.74
N ALA A 67 12.61 -18.57 10.99
CA ALA A 67 12.78 -19.86 11.66
C ALA A 67 13.69 -20.82 10.88
N GLN A 68 13.63 -20.83 9.54
CA GLN A 68 14.48 -21.69 8.71
C GLN A 68 15.94 -21.24 8.63
N LYS A 69 16.23 -19.92 8.75
CA LYS A 69 17.61 -19.41 8.78
C LYS A 69 18.33 -19.69 10.09
N ASN A 70 17.60 -19.93 11.17
CA ASN A 70 18.14 -20.11 12.52
C ASN A 70 18.32 -21.59 12.91
N LEU A 71 18.19 -22.51 11.95
CA LEU A 71 18.29 -23.97 12.14
C LEU A 71 19.49 -24.60 11.41
N SER A 72 20.41 -23.79 10.89
CA SER A 72 21.66 -24.22 10.24
C SER A 72 22.87 -23.89 11.09
#